data_AF-A0A0A2HTG7-F1
#
_entry.id   AF-A0A0A2HTG7-F1
#
_cell.length_a   1.000
_cell.length_b   1.000
_cell.length_c   1.000
_cell.angle_alpha   90.00
_cell.angle_beta   90.00
_cell.angle_gamma   90.00
#
_symmetry.space_group_name_H-M   'P 1'
#
loop_
_entity.id
_entity.type
_entity.pdbx_description
1 polymer ?
#
loop_
_entity_poly.entity_id
_entity_poly.type
_entity_poly.pdbx_seq_one_letter_code
_entity_poly.pdbx_strand_id
1 'polypeptide(L)'
;MSPAAGGKNIAPAVPANSASSFAGDSMKKYPVILFSLWLLASLVLPAQLYAHHTREHVTLHCDSEQVLNEFNKKLELGPRLCTLVEQKNYVTVEDELTAKFNAIIEQAKVVLNMYPKNLHVKVVILPTARDCSAVFAKKYGLREKKIAYYSLSENTIYISATDTKAGVVAHELAHAIVDFYFSERPPYHIHEMLAQSVEQHLESNEELIKAYRRLDENGAMLKNVCAMYPRRDE
;
A
#
# COMPACT_ATOMS: atom_id res chain seq x y z
N MET A 1 23.77 31.50 33.89
CA MET A 1 23.18 32.48 34.81
C MET A 1 22.42 33.53 34.00
N SER A 2 21.10 33.37 33.86
CA SER A 2 20.10 34.44 34.04
C SER A 2 18.70 33.81 33.86
N PRO A 3 17.70 34.16 34.71
CA PRO A 3 16.45 33.42 34.86
C PRO A 3 15.22 34.19 34.32
N ALA A 4 14.02 33.74 34.74
CA ALA A 4 12.67 34.33 34.59
C ALA A 4 11.92 33.90 33.30
N ALA A 5 10.61 33.70 33.26
CA ALA A 5 9.48 33.69 34.20
C ALA A 5 8.32 33.01 33.39
N GLY A 6 7.41 32.24 33.97
CA GLY A 6 6.36 32.70 34.87
C GLY A 6 5.10 33.07 34.08
N GLY A 7 4.10 32.18 34.02
CA GLY A 7 2.82 32.45 33.37
C GLY A 7 1.81 31.31 33.52
N LYS A 8 1.13 31.25 34.67
CA LYS A 8 -0.10 30.46 34.86
C LYS A 8 -1.28 31.28 34.35
N ASN A 9 -2.08 30.75 33.43
CA ASN A 9 -3.40 31.29 33.09
C ASN A 9 -4.50 30.30 33.47
N ILE A 10 -5.50 30.85 34.16
CA ILE A 10 -6.63 30.19 34.81
C ILE A 10 -7.90 30.57 34.03
N ALA A 11 -8.67 29.54 33.63
CA ALA A 11 -10.13 29.49 33.37
C ALA A 11 -10.72 30.42 32.25
N PRO A 12 -11.92 30.17 31.67
CA PRO A 12 -13.16 29.75 32.36
C PRO A 12 -13.94 28.58 31.75
N ALA A 13 -14.78 27.98 32.61
CA ALA A 13 -15.85 27.05 32.29
C ALA A 13 -17.10 27.78 31.78
N VAL A 14 -17.79 27.21 30.78
CA VAL A 14 -19.14 27.58 30.33
C VAL A 14 -19.80 26.34 29.66
N PRO A 15 -21.13 26.27 29.48
CA PRO A 15 -22.09 25.74 30.44
C PRO A 15 -22.83 24.47 29.94
N ALA A 16 -23.52 23.82 30.87
CA ALA A 16 -24.48 22.75 30.60
C ALA A 16 -25.75 23.30 29.91
N ASN A 17 -26.12 22.75 28.75
CA ASN A 17 -27.40 23.03 28.10
C ASN A 17 -28.43 21.93 28.40
N SER A 18 -29.36 22.33 29.26
CA SER A 18 -30.80 22.08 29.28
C SER A 18 -31.40 20.99 28.38
N ALA A 19 -32.07 20.06 29.07
CA ALA A 19 -33.14 19.21 28.57
C ALA A 19 -34.30 20.02 27.98
N SER A 20 -34.85 19.54 26.86
CA SER A 20 -36.18 19.90 26.36
C SER A 20 -37.02 18.64 26.22
N SER A 21 -38.02 18.50 27.09
CA SER A 21 -39.12 17.56 26.96
C SER A 21 -40.05 17.98 25.81
N PHE A 22 -40.40 17.06 24.92
CA PHE A 22 -41.56 17.20 24.05
C PHE A 22 -42.45 15.98 24.24
N ALA A 23 -43.62 16.23 24.83
CA ALA A 23 -44.69 15.28 25.05
C ALA A 23 -45.81 15.53 24.04
N GLY A 24 -46.49 14.45 23.64
CA GLY A 24 -47.74 14.45 22.85
C GLY A 24 -47.51 14.56 21.34
N ASP A 25 -48.26 13.92 20.46
CA ASP A 25 -49.56 13.26 20.61
C ASP A 25 -49.86 12.49 19.31
N SER A 26 -50.85 11.60 19.38
CA SER A 26 -51.66 11.11 18.26
C SER A 26 -51.13 9.97 17.40
N MET A 27 -51.16 8.76 17.98
CA MET A 27 -51.37 7.50 17.27
C MET A 27 -52.68 7.53 16.45
N LYS A 28 -52.56 7.64 15.13
CA LYS A 28 -53.65 7.33 14.19
C LYS A 28 -53.38 5.97 13.53
N LYS A 29 -54.39 5.11 13.66
CA LYS A 29 -54.45 3.74 13.17
C LYS A 29 -54.40 3.71 11.63
N TYR A 30 -53.34 3.13 11.06
CA TYR A 30 -53.32 2.66 9.67
C TYR A 30 -52.98 1.17 9.64
N PRO A 31 -53.98 0.27 9.67
CA PRO A 31 -53.74 -1.15 9.64
C PRO A 31 -53.65 -1.66 8.19
N VAL A 32 -52.60 -2.44 7.92
CA VAL A 32 -52.56 -3.59 7.00
C VAL A 32 -52.20 -3.35 5.51
N ILE A 33 -52.31 -2.16 4.92
CA ILE A 33 -51.94 -1.98 3.49
C ILE A 33 -50.45 -1.62 3.25
N LEU A 34 -49.71 -1.16 4.27
CA LEU A 34 -48.29 -0.77 4.10
C LEU A 34 -47.27 -1.92 4.18
N PHE A 35 -47.67 -3.13 4.62
CA PHE A 35 -46.72 -4.23 4.83
C PHE A 35 -46.35 -4.98 3.54
N SER A 36 -47.22 -4.97 2.52
CA SER A 36 -46.95 -5.63 1.23
C SER A 36 -46.06 -4.79 0.30
N LEU A 37 -46.02 -3.46 0.46
CA LEU A 37 -45.12 -2.60 -0.30
C LEU A 37 -43.68 -2.62 0.25
N TRP A 38 -43.51 -2.88 1.53
CA TRP A 38 -42.19 -2.99 2.16
C TRP A 38 -41.48 -4.32 1.80
N LEU A 39 -42.25 -5.40 1.60
CA LEU A 39 -41.70 -6.70 1.20
C LEU A 39 -41.22 -6.74 -0.27
N LEU A 40 -41.83 -5.94 -1.15
CA LEU A 40 -41.39 -5.79 -2.55
C LEU A 40 -40.19 -4.83 -2.69
N ALA A 41 -40.03 -3.87 -1.78
CA ALA A 41 -38.86 -2.98 -1.77
C ALA A 41 -37.58 -3.66 -1.30
N SER A 42 -37.66 -4.72 -0.48
CA SER A 42 -36.50 -5.51 -0.06
C SER A 42 -35.95 -6.46 -1.13
N LEU A 43 -36.73 -6.77 -2.18
CA LEU A 43 -36.28 -7.63 -3.30
C LEU A 43 -35.52 -6.87 -4.40
N VAL A 44 -35.41 -5.54 -4.29
CA VAL A 44 -34.55 -4.71 -5.14
C VAL A 44 -33.47 -4.05 -4.27
N LEU A 45 -32.82 -4.84 -3.41
CA LEU A 45 -31.46 -4.49 -3.04
C LEU A 45 -30.60 -4.87 -4.24
N PRO A 46 -30.12 -3.92 -5.08
CA PRO A 46 -29.02 -4.25 -5.97
C PRO A 46 -27.98 -4.88 -5.06
N ALA A 47 -27.52 -6.09 -5.41
CA ALA A 47 -26.30 -6.62 -4.84
C ALA A 47 -25.33 -5.45 -4.94
N GLN A 48 -25.03 -4.82 -3.81
CA GLN A 48 -24.03 -3.79 -3.78
C GLN A 48 -22.82 -4.56 -4.26
N LEU A 49 -22.47 -4.34 -5.53
CA LEU A 49 -21.14 -4.58 -6.01
C LEU A 49 -20.32 -3.93 -4.91
N TYR A 50 -19.74 -4.76 -4.06
CA TYR A 50 -18.58 -4.38 -3.29
C TYR A 50 -17.57 -4.04 -4.37
N ALA A 51 -17.66 -2.82 -4.90
CA ALA A 51 -16.60 -2.16 -5.59
C ALA A 51 -15.54 -2.12 -4.51
N HIS A 52 -14.71 -3.16 -4.51
CA HIS A 52 -13.51 -3.25 -3.73
C HIS A 52 -12.65 -2.11 -4.26
N HIS A 53 -12.91 -0.91 -3.77
CA HIS A 53 -12.28 0.32 -4.18
C HIS A 53 -10.87 0.19 -3.65
N THR A 54 -10.00 -0.41 -4.45
CA THR A 54 -8.58 -0.53 -4.13
C THR A 54 -8.09 0.90 -4.03
N ARG A 55 -7.87 1.37 -2.81
CA ARG A 55 -7.25 2.67 -2.58
C ARG A 55 -5.85 2.58 -3.18
N GLU A 56 -5.56 3.45 -4.12
CA GLU A 56 -4.23 3.54 -4.69
C GLU A 56 -3.26 3.97 -3.59
N HIS A 57 -2.32 3.08 -3.26
CA HIS A 57 -1.30 3.36 -2.26
C HIS A 57 -0.14 4.17 -2.83
N VAL A 58 -0.10 4.39 -4.15
CA VAL A 58 1.03 4.98 -4.84
C VAL A 58 0.58 5.98 -5.89
N THR A 59 1.32 7.08 -6.01
CA THR A 59 1.31 7.94 -7.20
C THR A 59 2.64 7.82 -7.92
N LEU A 60 2.60 7.51 -9.21
CA LEU A 60 3.78 7.38 -10.05
C LEU A 60 4.14 8.72 -10.70
N HIS A 61 5.42 9.00 -10.78
CA HIS A 61 5.95 10.13 -11.52
C HIS A 61 7.14 9.68 -12.36
N CYS A 62 7.05 9.91 -13.66
CA CYS A 62 8.09 9.58 -14.61
C CYS A 62 8.11 10.65 -15.71
N ASP A 63 9.28 11.17 -16.04
CA ASP A 63 9.41 12.23 -17.04
C ASP A 63 9.25 11.72 -18.48
N SER A 64 9.27 10.40 -18.69
CA SER A 64 9.23 9.78 -20.01
C SER A 64 8.43 8.48 -20.02
N GLU A 65 7.48 8.39 -20.95
CA GLU A 65 6.70 7.16 -21.20
C GLU A 65 7.61 5.98 -21.58
N GLN A 66 8.73 6.23 -22.28
CA GLN A 66 9.69 5.18 -22.63
C GLN A 66 10.33 4.58 -21.38
N VAL A 67 10.72 5.41 -20.41
CA VAL A 67 11.32 4.96 -19.14
C VAL A 67 10.30 4.19 -18.31
N LEU A 68 9.05 4.67 -18.30
CA LEU A 68 7.94 3.98 -17.63
C LEU A 68 7.69 2.59 -18.23
N ASN A 69 7.66 2.50 -19.56
CA ASN A 69 7.47 1.25 -20.29
C ASN A 69 8.63 0.27 -20.08
N GLU A 70 9.88 0.76 -20.07
CA GLU A 70 11.06 -0.06 -19.79
C GLU A 70 11.00 -0.60 -18.36
N PHE A 71 10.68 0.25 -17.39
CA PHE A 71 10.56 -0.15 -16.00
C PHE A 71 9.46 -1.19 -15.82
N ASN A 72 8.29 -1.01 -16.43
CA ASN A 72 7.19 -1.97 -16.35
C ASN A 72 7.57 -3.37 -16.87
N LYS A 73 8.35 -3.43 -17.95
CA LYS A 73 8.85 -4.69 -18.52
C LYS A 73 9.89 -5.36 -17.62
N LYS A 74 10.74 -4.59 -16.96
CA LYS A 74 11.79 -5.10 -16.07
C LYS A 74 11.29 -5.46 -14.67
N LEU A 75 10.22 -4.81 -14.21
CA LEU A 75 9.59 -5.11 -12.94
C LEU A 75 8.76 -6.40 -13.09
N GLU A 76 9.48 -7.51 -13.13
CA GLU A 76 8.91 -8.85 -13.07
C GLU A 76 8.41 -9.12 -11.66
N LEU A 77 7.17 -9.56 -11.57
CA LEU A 77 6.59 -10.03 -10.32
C LEU A 77 6.67 -11.55 -10.27
N GLY A 78 7.00 -12.10 -9.10
CA GLY A 78 6.78 -13.52 -8.83
C GLY A 78 5.30 -13.90 -9.04
N PRO A 79 4.97 -15.15 -9.44
CA PRO A 79 3.60 -15.50 -9.84
C PRO A 79 2.53 -15.28 -8.78
N ARG A 80 2.86 -15.37 -7.48
CA ARG A 80 1.92 -15.04 -6.41
C ARG A 80 1.47 -13.58 -6.48
N LEU A 81 2.36 -12.66 -6.84
CA LEU A 81 2.00 -11.26 -7.03
C LEU A 81 1.33 -11.04 -8.40
N CYS A 82 1.74 -11.77 -9.43
CA CYS A 82 1.04 -11.74 -10.73
C CYS A 82 -0.44 -12.07 -10.59
N THR A 83 -0.82 -13.10 -9.81
CA THR A 83 -2.25 -13.44 -9.64
C THR A 83 -3.06 -12.34 -8.96
N LEU A 84 -2.43 -11.49 -8.13
CA LEU A 84 -3.08 -10.31 -7.55
C LEU A 84 -3.25 -9.19 -8.59
N VAL A 85 -2.38 -9.13 -9.60
CA VAL A 85 -2.39 -8.13 -10.67
C VAL A 85 -3.30 -8.56 -11.84
N GLU A 86 -3.31 -9.83 -12.24
CA GLU A 86 -4.06 -10.35 -13.40
C GLU A 86 -5.59 -10.22 -13.26
N GLN A 87 -6.10 -9.99 -12.05
CA GLN A 87 -7.53 -9.85 -11.80
C GLN A 87 -8.13 -8.51 -12.24
N LYS A 88 -7.33 -7.59 -12.80
CA LYS A 88 -7.81 -6.26 -13.22
C LYS A 88 -7.59 -6.02 -14.70
N ASN A 89 -8.50 -5.26 -15.31
CA ASN A 89 -8.35 -4.75 -16.67
C ASN A 89 -7.58 -3.42 -16.61
N TYR A 90 -6.35 -3.40 -17.11
CA TYR A 90 -5.53 -2.20 -17.21
C TYR A 90 -5.67 -1.57 -18.60
N VAL A 91 -5.86 -0.25 -18.66
CA VAL A 91 -5.97 0.49 -19.92
C VAL A 91 -4.60 1.07 -20.31
N THR A 92 -3.83 1.49 -19.31
CA THR A 92 -2.51 2.13 -19.49
C THR A 92 -1.40 1.37 -18.76
N VAL A 93 -0.14 1.65 -19.16
CA VAL A 93 1.04 1.09 -18.47
C VAL A 93 1.19 1.63 -17.05
N GLU A 94 0.72 2.86 -16.81
CA GLU A 94 0.66 3.44 -15.47
C GLU A 94 -0.30 2.68 -14.56
N ASP A 95 -1.45 2.24 -15.07
CA ASP A 95 -2.41 1.42 -14.32
C ASP A 95 -1.79 0.06 -13.95
N GLU A 96 -1.11 -0.59 -14.90
CA GLU A 96 -0.44 -1.88 -14.67
C GLU A 96 0.65 -1.73 -13.59
N LEU A 97 1.54 -0.74 -13.72
CA LEU A 97 2.58 -0.48 -12.73
C LEU A 97 1.97 -0.16 -11.37
N THR A 98 0.96 0.71 -11.30
CA THR A 98 0.27 1.05 -10.06
C THR A 98 -0.29 -0.20 -9.38
N ALA A 99 -0.83 -1.14 -10.15
CA ALA A 99 -1.28 -2.41 -9.60
C ALA A 99 -0.12 -3.31 -9.13
N LYS A 100 1.01 -3.34 -9.85
CA LYS A 100 2.21 -4.06 -9.39
C LYS A 100 2.72 -3.51 -8.05
N PHE A 101 2.82 -2.19 -7.91
CA PHE A 101 3.19 -1.54 -6.65
C PHE A 101 2.20 -1.87 -5.53
N ASN A 102 0.89 -1.78 -5.80
CA ASN A 102 -0.12 -2.14 -4.82
C ASN A 102 0.01 -3.61 -4.38
N ALA A 103 0.26 -4.54 -5.29
CA ALA A 103 0.46 -5.95 -4.96
C ALA A 103 1.70 -6.15 -4.06
N ILE A 104 2.81 -5.46 -4.34
CA ILE A 104 4.01 -5.49 -3.50
C ILE A 104 3.70 -4.90 -2.11
N ILE A 105 2.99 -3.77 -2.03
CA ILE A 105 2.60 -3.14 -0.76
C ILE A 105 1.74 -4.07 0.08
N GLU A 106 0.71 -4.69 -0.50
CA GLU A 106 -0.16 -5.61 0.22
C GLU A 106 0.63 -6.80 0.76
N GLN A 107 1.54 -7.36 -0.04
CA GLN A 107 2.40 -8.44 0.41
C GLN A 107 3.38 -7.98 1.52
N ALA A 108 3.96 -6.79 1.41
CA ALA A 108 4.85 -6.23 2.42
C ALA A 108 4.10 -6.00 3.75
N LYS A 109 2.87 -5.48 3.72
CA LYS A 109 2.00 -5.35 4.91
C LYS A 109 1.77 -6.69 5.60
N VAL A 110 1.50 -7.75 4.82
CA VAL A 110 1.32 -9.11 5.35
C VAL A 110 2.60 -9.65 6.00
N VAL A 111 3.76 -9.46 5.36
CA VAL A 111 5.05 -9.91 5.91
C VAL A 111 5.40 -9.17 7.20
N LEU A 112 5.20 -7.85 7.21
CA LEU A 112 5.46 -7.00 8.37
C LEU A 112 4.40 -7.12 9.47
N ASN A 113 3.22 -7.66 9.14
CA ASN A 113 2.01 -7.58 9.96
C ASN A 113 1.68 -6.12 10.37
N MET A 114 1.79 -5.19 9.42
CA MET A 114 1.61 -3.75 9.62
C MET A 114 0.62 -3.19 8.61
N TYR A 115 -0.46 -2.57 9.08
CA TYR A 115 -1.56 -2.08 8.26
C TYR A 115 -1.83 -0.59 8.48
N PRO A 116 -0.90 0.30 8.06
CA PRO A 116 -1.07 1.74 8.24
C PRO A 116 -2.33 2.26 7.53
N LYS A 117 -3.10 3.09 8.22
CA LYS A 117 -4.27 3.76 7.64
C LYS A 117 -3.78 4.88 6.72
N ASN A 118 -4.43 5.01 5.55
CA ASN A 118 -4.15 6.06 4.57
C ASN A 118 -2.68 6.09 4.09
N LEU A 119 -2.03 4.92 4.01
CA LEU A 119 -0.73 4.80 3.36
C LEU A 119 -0.86 5.26 1.90
N HIS A 120 -0.08 6.29 1.56
CA HIS A 120 0.06 6.82 0.23
C HIS A 120 1.51 7.27 0.04
N VAL A 121 2.20 6.77 -0.98
CA VAL A 121 3.63 7.00 -1.22
C VAL A 121 3.83 7.50 -2.64
N LYS A 122 4.65 8.53 -2.82
CA LYS A 122 5.04 8.96 -4.18
C LYS A 122 6.20 8.12 -4.67
N VAL A 123 6.16 7.67 -5.92
CA VAL A 123 7.29 6.96 -6.54
C VAL A 123 7.76 7.75 -7.75
N VAL A 124 9.04 8.11 -7.76
CA VAL A 124 9.72 8.78 -8.87
C VAL A 124 10.62 7.78 -9.57
N ILE A 125 10.28 7.45 -10.81
CA ILE A 125 11.04 6.52 -11.64
C ILE A 125 12.05 7.32 -12.47
N LEU A 126 13.32 7.06 -12.24
CA LEU A 126 14.44 7.73 -12.91
C LEU A 126 15.07 6.77 -13.94
N PRO A 127 15.68 7.26 -15.03
CA PRO A 127 16.19 6.38 -16.08
C PRO A 127 17.25 5.39 -15.58
N THR A 128 18.20 5.84 -14.75
CA THR A 128 19.33 5.01 -14.30
C THR A 128 19.68 5.17 -12.82
N ALA A 129 20.50 4.26 -12.29
CA ALA A 129 21.08 4.40 -10.95
C ALA A 129 21.95 5.64 -10.80
N ARG A 130 22.57 6.11 -11.90
CA ARG A 130 23.34 7.36 -11.88
C ARG A 130 22.42 8.56 -11.61
N ASP A 131 21.23 8.56 -12.18
CA ASP A 131 20.23 9.63 -11.96
C ASP A 131 19.72 9.59 -10.53
N CYS A 132 19.44 8.40 -9.98
CA CYS A 132 19.08 8.24 -8.56
C CYS A 132 20.17 8.80 -7.64
N SER A 133 21.43 8.43 -7.89
CA SER A 133 22.59 8.92 -7.14
C SER A 133 22.77 10.43 -7.26
N ALA A 134 22.50 11.00 -8.45
CA ALA A 134 22.57 12.45 -8.68
C ALA A 134 21.48 13.20 -7.91
N VAL A 135 20.24 12.70 -7.91
CA VAL A 135 19.14 13.28 -7.11
C VAL A 135 19.46 13.17 -5.61
N PHE A 136 19.97 12.02 -5.16
CA PHE A 136 20.39 11.81 -3.76
C PHE A 136 21.49 12.80 -3.35
N ALA A 137 22.55 12.93 -4.16
CA ALA A 137 23.66 13.83 -3.88
C ALA A 137 23.23 15.30 -3.88
N LYS A 138 22.32 15.69 -4.78
CA LYS A 138 21.74 17.04 -4.79
C LYS A 138 20.92 17.32 -3.53
N LYS A 139 20.17 16.33 -3.05
CA LYS A 139 19.26 16.49 -1.91
C LYS A 139 19.99 16.49 -0.56
N TYR A 140 20.95 15.59 -0.38
CA TYR A 140 21.58 15.35 0.92
C TYR A 140 23.04 15.82 0.99
N GLY A 141 23.64 16.25 -0.12
CA GLY A 141 25.05 16.64 -0.18
C GLY A 141 26.03 15.46 -0.08
N LEU A 142 25.53 14.22 -0.13
CA LEU A 142 26.32 13.00 0.02
C LEU A 142 26.45 12.27 -1.31
N ARG A 143 27.68 11.91 -1.68
CA ARG A 143 27.96 11.14 -2.91
C ARG A 143 27.94 9.65 -2.63
N GLU A 144 26.75 9.07 -2.70
CA GLU A 144 26.54 7.64 -2.57
C GLU A 144 25.99 7.05 -3.87
N LYS A 145 26.37 5.80 -4.15
CA LYS A 145 25.79 5.03 -5.26
C LYS A 145 24.45 4.46 -4.78
N LYS A 146 23.35 5.01 -5.27
CA LYS A 146 21.98 4.56 -4.98
C LYS A 146 21.30 4.10 -6.27
N ILE A 147 20.76 2.88 -6.25
CA ILE A 147 19.87 2.38 -7.31
C ILE A 147 18.40 2.69 -6.99
N ALA A 148 18.08 2.79 -5.71
CA ALA A 148 16.82 3.26 -5.17
C ALA A 148 17.06 3.86 -3.77
N TYR A 149 16.12 4.67 -3.27
CA TYR A 149 16.05 5.07 -1.86
C TYR A 149 14.68 5.68 -1.50
N TYR A 150 14.25 5.49 -0.27
CA TYR A 150 13.13 6.19 0.36
C TYR A 150 13.55 7.52 1.00
N SER A 151 12.89 8.61 0.63
CA SER A 151 13.06 9.96 1.17
C SER A 151 11.97 10.25 2.20
N LEU A 152 12.28 10.06 3.49
CA LEU A 152 11.34 10.29 4.60
C LEU A 152 10.69 11.69 4.56
N SER A 153 11.49 12.73 4.34
CA SER A 153 11.01 14.12 4.37
C SER A 153 9.98 14.47 3.29
N GLU A 154 9.95 13.70 2.20
CA GLU A 154 9.06 13.92 1.06
C GLU A 154 8.08 12.77 0.87
N ASN A 155 8.17 11.73 1.71
CA ASN A 155 7.46 10.49 1.54
C ASN A 155 7.49 9.97 0.09
N THR A 156 8.69 9.97 -0.48
CA THR A 156 8.92 9.69 -1.89
C THR A 156 10.00 8.63 -2.05
N ILE A 157 9.71 7.59 -2.83
CA ILE A 157 10.71 6.61 -3.24
C ILE A 157 11.26 7.02 -4.60
N TYR A 158 12.59 7.05 -4.72
CA TYR A 158 13.28 7.25 -5.98
C TYR A 158 13.85 5.91 -6.45
N ILE A 159 13.61 5.54 -7.70
CA ILE A 159 13.93 4.20 -8.22
C ILE A 159 14.54 4.29 -9.61
N SER A 160 15.62 3.54 -9.85
CA SER A 160 16.19 3.36 -11.19
C SER A 160 15.33 2.41 -12.02
N ALA A 161 14.92 2.84 -13.21
CA ALA A 161 14.21 2.00 -14.16
C ALA A 161 15.06 0.83 -14.66
N THR A 162 16.38 1.02 -14.79
CA THR A 162 17.27 0.04 -15.41
C THR A 162 17.80 -1.02 -14.47
N ASP A 163 17.96 -0.68 -13.19
CA ASP A 163 18.75 -1.47 -12.23
C ASP A 163 17.90 -2.11 -11.12
N THR A 164 16.63 -1.73 -10.99
CA THR A 164 15.79 -2.13 -9.87
C THR A 164 15.02 -3.42 -10.18
N LYS A 165 14.96 -4.31 -9.19
CA LYS A 165 14.14 -5.53 -9.17
C LYS A 165 13.00 -5.41 -8.16
N ALA A 166 12.02 -6.30 -8.22
CA ALA A 166 10.89 -6.32 -7.28
C ALA A 166 11.31 -6.36 -5.81
N GLY A 167 12.36 -7.11 -5.45
CA GLY A 167 12.93 -7.14 -4.09
C GLY A 167 13.36 -5.76 -3.58
N VAL A 168 14.11 -5.01 -4.39
CA VAL A 168 14.54 -3.63 -4.07
C VAL A 168 13.34 -2.69 -3.92
N VAL A 169 12.34 -2.79 -4.81
CA VAL A 169 11.09 -2.02 -4.68
C VAL A 169 10.40 -2.31 -3.35
N ALA A 170 10.35 -3.59 -2.96
CA ALA A 170 9.72 -4.02 -1.73
C ALA A 170 10.48 -3.56 -0.48
N HIS A 171 11.82 -3.56 -0.53
CA HIS A 171 12.68 -3.00 0.53
C HIS A 171 12.34 -1.53 0.79
N GLU A 172 12.30 -0.70 -0.26
CA GLU A 172 11.99 0.73 -0.12
C GLU A 172 10.54 0.99 0.31
N LEU A 173 9.58 0.18 -0.15
CA LEU A 173 8.19 0.25 0.30
C LEU A 173 8.04 -0.16 1.77
N ALA A 174 8.82 -1.14 2.24
CA ALA A 174 8.82 -1.54 3.63
C ALA A 174 9.28 -0.40 4.54
N HIS A 175 10.30 0.39 4.14
CA HIS A 175 10.67 1.60 4.86
C HIS A 175 9.48 2.57 5.01
N ALA A 176 8.74 2.81 3.93
CA ALA A 176 7.57 3.68 3.95
C ALA A 176 6.44 3.11 4.84
N ILE A 177 6.15 1.81 4.76
CA ILE A 177 5.12 1.16 5.60
C ILE A 177 5.47 1.29 7.08
N VAL A 178 6.71 1.01 7.46
CA VAL A 178 7.19 1.09 8.85
C VAL A 178 7.10 2.53 9.35
N ASP A 179 7.52 3.51 8.56
CA ASP A 179 7.47 4.94 8.94
C ASP A 179 6.02 5.48 9.03
N PHE A 180 5.06 4.91 8.29
CA PHE A 180 3.64 5.24 8.45
C PHE A 180 2.97 4.52 9.61
N TYR A 181 3.46 3.33 9.99
CA TYR A 181 2.84 2.49 11.01
C TYR A 181 3.21 2.95 12.42
N PHE A 182 4.48 3.31 12.65
CA PHE A 182 4.93 3.77 13.96
C PHE A 182 4.79 5.29 14.10
N SER A 183 4.31 5.74 15.25
CA SER A 183 4.28 7.18 15.58
C SER A 183 5.68 7.77 15.73
N GLU A 184 6.63 6.95 16.19
CA GLU A 184 8.04 7.28 16.31
C GLU A 184 8.85 6.25 15.52
N ARG A 185 9.75 6.72 14.66
CA ARG A 185 10.54 5.85 13.80
C ARG A 185 11.38 4.88 14.66
N PRO A 186 11.33 3.56 14.40
CA PRO A 186 12.19 2.60 15.07
C PRO A 186 13.68 2.91 14.89
N PRO A 187 14.56 2.42 15.78
CA PRO A 187 16.00 2.51 15.60
C PRO A 187 16.42 2.01 14.22
N TYR A 188 17.38 2.72 13.60
CA TYR A 188 17.78 2.49 12.20
C TYR A 188 18.05 1.01 11.87
N HIS A 189 18.77 0.31 12.75
CA HIS A 189 19.07 -1.10 12.55
C HIS A 189 17.81 -1.99 12.45
N ILE A 190 16.81 -1.75 13.30
CA ILE A 190 15.54 -2.50 13.28
C ILE A 190 14.74 -2.14 12.02
N HIS A 191 14.77 -0.87 11.62
CA HIS A 191 14.10 -0.38 10.42
C HIS A 191 14.63 -1.07 9.15
N GLU A 192 15.95 -1.20 9.02
CA GLU A 192 16.61 -1.92 7.93
C GLU A 192 16.32 -3.43 7.98
N MET A 193 16.35 -4.05 9.17
CA MET A 193 16.03 -5.47 9.32
C MET A 193 14.61 -5.82 8.85
N LEU A 194 13.63 -4.96 9.15
CA LEU A 194 12.26 -5.13 8.68
C LEU A 194 12.15 -5.02 7.16
N ALA A 195 12.86 -4.06 6.56
CA ALA A 195 12.89 -3.90 5.10
C ALA A 195 13.55 -5.10 4.40
N GLN A 196 14.70 -5.57 4.91
CA GLN A 196 15.37 -6.77 4.43
C GLN A 196 14.50 -8.02 4.56
N SER A 197 13.72 -8.13 5.65
CA SER A 197 12.80 -9.26 5.82
C SER A 197 11.72 -9.30 4.74
N VAL A 198 11.24 -8.13 4.28
CA VAL A 198 10.28 -8.06 3.17
C VAL A 198 10.95 -8.43 1.86
N GLU A 199 12.11 -7.85 1.55
CA GLU A 199 12.90 -8.17 0.35
C GLU A 199 13.14 -9.67 0.23
N GLN A 200 13.72 -10.29 1.27
CA GLN A 200 14.02 -11.72 1.30
C GLN A 200 12.79 -12.58 1.10
N HIS A 201 11.64 -12.21 1.69
CA HIS A 201 10.42 -13.00 1.58
C HIS A 201 9.83 -12.96 0.16
N LEU A 202 9.99 -11.85 -0.56
CA LEU A 202 9.56 -11.76 -1.96
C LEU A 202 10.53 -12.53 -2.87
N GLU A 203 11.84 -12.41 -2.67
CA GLU A 203 12.84 -13.11 -3.47
C GLU A 203 12.81 -14.63 -3.26
N SER A 204 12.68 -15.11 -2.01
CA SER A 204 12.66 -16.54 -1.71
C SER A 204 11.48 -17.25 -2.37
N ASN A 205 10.34 -16.57 -2.45
CA ASN A 205 9.15 -17.09 -3.13
C ASN A 205 9.37 -17.16 -4.65
N GLU A 206 10.10 -16.23 -5.25
CA GLU A 206 10.44 -16.30 -6.68
C GLU A 206 11.37 -17.46 -7.00
N GLU A 207 12.40 -17.69 -6.19
CA GLU A 207 13.37 -18.77 -6.45
C GLU A 207 12.75 -20.15 -6.29
N LEU A 208 11.88 -20.35 -5.30
CA LEU A 208 11.09 -21.59 -5.17
C LEU A 208 10.26 -21.84 -6.42
N ILE A 209 9.57 -20.82 -6.92
CA ILE A 209 8.74 -20.94 -8.11
C ILE A 209 9.59 -21.24 -9.36
N LYS A 210 10.72 -20.53 -9.55
CA LYS A 210 11.62 -20.78 -10.69
C LYS A 210 12.15 -22.22 -10.64
N ALA A 211 12.50 -22.73 -9.46
CA ALA A 211 12.89 -24.11 -9.27
C ALA A 211 11.76 -25.08 -9.67
N TYR A 212 10.51 -24.82 -9.25
CA TYR A 212 9.36 -25.64 -9.66
C TYR A 212 9.08 -25.60 -11.16
N ARG A 213 9.23 -24.44 -11.84
CA ARG A 213 9.05 -24.33 -13.29
C ARG A 213 10.12 -25.11 -14.08
N ARG A 214 11.37 -25.12 -13.61
CA ARG A 214 12.45 -25.93 -14.21
C ARG A 214 12.20 -27.44 -14.07
N LEU A 215 11.45 -27.86 -13.05
CA LEU A 215 11.04 -29.26 -12.89
C LEU A 215 9.92 -29.65 -13.87
N ASP A 216 9.01 -28.72 -14.20
CA ASP A 216 7.95 -28.92 -15.20
C ASP A 216 8.53 -29.17 -16.61
N GLU A 217 9.46 -28.32 -17.05
CA GLU A 217 10.11 -28.44 -18.36
C GLU A 217 10.93 -29.73 -18.53
N ASN A 218 11.32 -30.40 -17.43
CA ASN A 218 12.08 -31.65 -17.43
C ASN A 218 11.26 -32.88 -16.97
N GLY A 219 9.95 -32.75 -16.75
CA GLY A 219 9.06 -33.86 -16.42
C GLY A 219 8.09 -33.57 -15.27
N ALA A 220 6.97 -32.92 -15.59
CA ALA A 220 5.67 -32.85 -14.89
C ALA A 220 5.66 -33.20 -13.39
N MET A 221 5.25 -32.32 -12.47
CA MET A 221 3.93 -31.69 -12.37
C MET A 221 4.02 -30.49 -11.43
N LEU A 222 3.23 -29.44 -11.68
CA LEU A 222 2.45 -28.81 -10.61
C LEU A 222 1.29 -27.96 -11.16
N LYS A 223 0.09 -28.55 -11.17
CA LYS A 223 -1.16 -27.80 -11.34
C LYS A 223 -1.61 -27.02 -10.09
N ASN A 224 -0.85 -27.05 -8.98
CA ASN A 224 -1.37 -26.65 -7.66
C ASN A 224 -0.45 -25.80 -6.76
N VAL A 225 0.67 -25.20 -7.23
CA VAL A 225 1.50 -24.36 -6.32
C VAL A 225 0.73 -23.15 -5.81
N CYS A 226 -0.10 -22.52 -6.64
CA CYS A 226 -0.94 -21.41 -6.22
C CYS A 226 -2.04 -21.82 -5.20
N ALA A 227 -2.33 -23.12 -5.05
CA ALA A 227 -3.28 -23.64 -4.07
C ALA A 227 -2.63 -24.04 -2.72
N MET A 228 -1.29 -24.03 -2.61
CA MET A 228 -0.58 -24.60 -1.46
C MET A 228 -0.28 -23.61 -0.33
N TYR A 229 -0.51 -22.31 -0.55
CA TYR A 229 -0.64 -21.34 0.54
C TYR A 229 -2.13 -21.17 0.82
N PRO A 230 -2.69 -21.77 1.88
CA PRO A 230 -4.07 -21.49 2.25
C PRO A 230 -4.20 -19.98 2.46
N ARG A 231 -5.23 -19.36 1.85
CA ARG A 231 -5.74 -18.09 2.36
C ARG A 231 -5.92 -18.31 3.86
N ARG A 232 -5.27 -17.48 4.67
CA ARG A 232 -5.69 -17.36 6.06
C ARG A 232 -7.04 -16.64 5.98
N ASP A 233 -8.10 -17.43 5.98
CA ASP A 233 -9.45 -16.92 6.15
C ASP A 233 -9.49 -16.34 7.58
N GLU A 234 -9.43 -15.01 7.67
CA GLU A 234 -9.75 -14.24 8.88
C GLU A 234 -11.18 -13.71 8.79
#